data_AF-A0A085LG33-F1
#
_entry.id   AF-A0A085LG33-F1
#
_cell.length_a   1.000
_cell.length_b   1.000
_cell.length_c   1.000
_cell.angle_alpha   90.00
_cell.angle_beta   90.00
_cell.angle_gamma   90.00
#
_symmetry.space_group_name_H-M   'P 1'
#
loop_
_entity.id
_entity.type
_entity.pdbx_description
1 polymer ?
#
loop_
_entity_poly.entity_id
_entity_poly.type
_entity_poly.pdbx_seq_one_letter_code
_entity_poly.pdbx_strand_id
1 'polypeptide(L)'
;MTPHATAADAAPRARRTRPAARAGRLLAVVTVLATGVLAAGCGVRLDTPPPTEPSPDTVEVLRSGAVDDALTVAALVADVTPRVTDPAALAVLGEAAAFAEQHVDALGGVYDSGLEDPTEPEGDVAGEAGTDAPGTGTAAPGADGTTSDPGTTGTSTDAAGTPAPGTATTDDVVTALVGAAERTGAAADASPDARLARLLASVAASEQVSAQRL
;
A
#
# COMPACT_ATOMS: atom_id res chain seq x y z
N MET A 1 26.73 74.00 -37.00
CA MET A 1 26.94 75.47 -36.94
C MET A 1 26.53 75.95 -35.55
N THR A 2 27.52 76.04 -34.65
CA THR A 2 27.53 76.87 -33.41
C THR A 2 27.87 78.34 -33.79
N PRO A 3 28.05 79.33 -32.89
CA PRO A 3 28.01 79.41 -31.40
C PRO A 3 26.89 80.36 -30.89
N HIS A 4 26.74 80.78 -29.62
CA HIS A 4 27.47 80.56 -28.35
C HIS A 4 26.58 79.74 -27.37
N ALA A 5 26.31 79.98 -26.07
CA ALA A 5 26.72 80.93 -24.99
C ALA A 5 26.25 80.33 -23.62
N THR A 6 26.68 80.72 -22.41
CA THR A 6 27.91 81.34 -21.83
C THR A 6 27.85 81.11 -20.29
N ALA A 7 28.96 81.25 -19.55
CA ALA A 7 29.01 81.09 -18.07
C ALA A 7 28.44 82.35 -17.33
N ALA A 8 28.24 82.39 -16.00
CA ALA A 8 28.66 81.50 -14.91
C ALA A 8 27.75 81.66 -13.66
N ASP A 9 27.87 80.77 -12.66
CA ASP A 9 28.29 81.17 -11.30
C ASP A 9 28.88 79.96 -10.52
N ALA A 10 29.64 80.19 -9.45
CA ALA A 10 30.35 79.17 -8.69
C ALA A 10 30.33 79.43 -7.15
N ALA A 11 29.34 78.85 -6.47
CA ALA A 11 29.19 78.88 -5.01
C ALA A 11 29.72 77.59 -4.33
N PRO A 12 30.04 77.60 -3.01
CA PRO A 12 31.13 76.76 -2.48
C PRO A 12 30.78 75.31 -2.11
N ARG A 13 31.78 74.42 -2.25
CA ARG A 13 31.72 73.00 -1.84
C ARG A 13 31.73 72.85 -0.31
N ALA A 14 30.56 72.75 0.31
CA ALA A 14 30.42 72.40 1.72
C ALA A 14 30.80 70.92 1.99
N ARG A 15 32.06 70.65 2.36
CA ARG A 15 32.49 69.36 2.91
C ARG A 15 31.82 69.11 4.28
N ARG A 16 30.67 68.42 4.31
CA ARG A 16 30.13 67.86 5.55
C ARG A 16 30.72 66.47 5.81
N THR A 17 31.62 66.39 6.78
CA THR A 17 32.16 65.14 7.32
C THR A 17 31.07 64.34 8.02
N ARG A 18 30.99 63.03 7.76
CA ARG A 18 30.11 62.10 8.49
C ARG A 18 30.78 61.66 9.79
N PRO A 19 30.05 61.60 10.92
CA PRO A 19 30.15 60.40 11.75
C PRO A 19 28.81 60.01 12.41
N ALA A 20 28.07 59.08 11.79
CA ALA A 20 26.88 58.45 12.41
C ALA A 20 26.84 56.91 12.21
N ALA A 21 27.84 56.32 11.57
CA ALA A 21 27.85 54.91 11.15
C ALA A 21 28.11 53.88 12.26
N ARG A 22 28.11 54.28 13.54
CA ARG A 22 28.27 53.39 14.70
C ARG A 22 26.93 52.90 15.27
N ALA A 23 25.93 53.79 15.37
CA ALA A 23 24.60 53.43 15.88
C ALA A 23 23.89 52.39 14.98
N GLY A 24 23.88 52.62 13.66
CA GLY A 24 23.25 51.71 12.70
C GLY A 24 23.89 50.32 12.64
N ARG A 25 25.19 50.19 12.91
CA ARG A 25 25.85 48.86 12.97
C ARG A 25 25.46 48.06 14.21
N LEU A 26 25.32 48.71 15.37
CA LEU A 26 24.80 48.03 16.56
C LEU A 26 23.34 47.60 16.37
N LEU A 27 22.50 48.47 15.81
CA LEU A 27 21.11 48.12 15.52
C LEU A 27 21.01 46.94 14.54
N ALA A 28 21.80 46.94 13.45
CA ALA A 28 21.83 45.87 12.47
C ALA A 28 22.38 44.53 13.02
N VAL A 29 23.37 44.56 13.92
CA VAL A 29 23.84 43.35 14.61
C VAL A 29 22.76 42.83 15.56
N VAL A 30 22.07 43.71 16.30
CA VAL A 30 20.97 43.31 17.20
C VAL A 30 19.79 42.74 16.41
N THR A 31 19.40 43.31 15.26
CA THR A 31 18.31 42.74 14.46
C THR A 31 18.69 41.44 13.79
N VAL A 32 19.93 41.28 13.27
CA VAL A 32 20.39 40.01 12.70
C VAL A 32 20.52 38.93 13.79
N LEU A 33 21.01 39.27 14.98
CA LEU A 33 21.04 38.35 16.12
C LEU A 33 19.62 37.97 16.57
N ALA A 34 18.69 38.93 16.60
CA ALA A 34 17.29 38.67 16.94
C ALA A 34 16.60 37.79 15.90
N THR A 35 16.77 38.03 14.60
CA THR A 35 16.24 37.13 13.56
C THR A 35 16.95 35.78 13.53
N GLY A 36 18.23 35.70 13.91
CA GLY A 36 18.94 34.43 14.07
C GLY A 36 18.41 33.60 15.24
N VAL A 37 18.17 34.24 16.39
CA VAL A 37 17.55 33.60 17.57
C VAL A 37 16.08 33.27 17.32
N LEU A 38 15.33 34.11 16.60
CA LEU A 38 13.96 33.80 16.17
C LEU A 38 13.90 32.72 15.09
N ALA A 39 14.90 32.59 14.23
CA ALA A 39 14.99 31.47 13.28
C ALA A 39 15.42 30.16 13.96
N ALA A 40 16.25 30.22 14.99
CA ALA A 40 16.53 29.07 15.86
C ALA A 40 15.36 28.73 16.80
N GLY A 41 14.53 29.71 17.16
CA GLY A 41 13.29 29.57 17.93
C GLY A 41 12.10 29.09 17.09
N CYS A 42 12.05 29.47 15.82
CA CYS A 42 11.37 28.74 14.74
C CYS A 42 12.18 27.48 14.40
N GLY A 43 12.52 26.69 15.42
CA GLY A 43 13.01 25.34 15.25
C GLY A 43 11.97 24.60 14.43
N VAL A 44 12.29 24.32 13.17
CA VAL A 44 11.46 23.51 12.30
C VAL A 44 11.43 22.15 12.96
N ARG A 45 10.35 21.89 13.70
CA ARG A 45 10.06 20.57 14.22
C ARG A 45 9.79 19.73 12.99
N LEU A 46 10.82 19.02 12.54
CA LEU A 46 10.69 17.87 11.66
C LEU A 46 10.09 16.74 12.50
N ASP A 47 8.84 16.95 12.93
CA ASP A 47 7.86 15.88 12.99
C ASP A 47 7.54 15.54 11.54
N THR A 48 8.52 14.89 10.89
CA THR A 48 8.24 14.02 9.76
C THR A 48 7.20 13.04 10.30
N PRO A 49 6.01 12.93 9.70
CA PRO A 49 5.03 11.93 10.14
C PRO A 49 5.69 10.54 10.10
N PRO A 50 5.23 9.59 10.95
CA PRO A 50 5.74 8.23 10.89
C PRO A 50 5.66 7.70 9.45
N PRO A 51 6.65 6.90 9.01
CA PRO A 51 6.66 6.38 7.64
C PRO A 51 5.37 5.63 7.36
N THR A 52 4.60 6.11 6.40
CA THR A 52 3.37 5.47 5.94
C THR A 52 3.71 4.31 5.01
N GLU A 53 2.97 3.21 5.12
CA GLU A 53 3.09 2.10 4.18
C GLU A 53 2.91 2.56 2.73
N PRO A 54 3.84 2.20 1.82
CA PRO A 54 3.66 2.50 0.40
C PRO A 54 2.54 1.64 -0.18
N SER A 55 1.63 2.27 -0.93
CA SER A 55 0.61 1.53 -1.70
C SER A 55 1.27 0.53 -2.65
N PRO A 56 0.86 -0.74 -2.66
CA PRO A 56 1.20 -1.69 -3.70
C PRO A 56 0.90 -1.13 -5.10
N ASP A 57 1.74 -1.46 -6.07
CA ASP A 57 1.48 -1.19 -7.49
C ASP A 57 0.87 -2.42 -8.19
N THR A 58 0.57 -2.32 -9.49
CA THR A 58 -0.04 -3.41 -10.24
C THR A 58 0.86 -4.65 -10.36
N VAL A 59 2.19 -4.50 -10.34
CA VAL A 59 3.13 -5.62 -10.37
C VAL A 59 3.10 -6.34 -9.02
N GLU A 60 3.10 -5.58 -7.93
CA GLU A 60 3.03 -6.11 -6.57
C GLU A 60 1.70 -6.82 -6.27
N VAL A 61 0.56 -6.24 -6.69
CA VAL A 61 -0.77 -6.88 -6.52
C VAL A 61 -0.84 -8.23 -7.26
N LEU A 62 -0.31 -8.32 -8.48
CA LEU A 62 -0.28 -9.57 -9.24
C LEU A 62 0.70 -10.60 -8.65
N ARG A 63 1.81 -10.12 -8.05
CA ARG A 63 2.81 -10.96 -7.37
C ARG A 63 2.26 -11.55 -6.08
N SER A 64 1.71 -10.71 -5.20
CA SER A 64 1.15 -11.13 -3.91
C SER A 64 -0.07 -12.04 -4.07
N GLY A 65 -0.96 -11.78 -5.03
CA GLY A 65 -2.10 -12.68 -5.29
C GLY A 65 -1.69 -14.11 -5.68
N ALA A 66 -0.60 -14.27 -6.44
CA ALA A 66 -0.05 -15.60 -6.77
C ALA A 66 0.69 -16.25 -5.58
N VAL A 67 1.22 -15.46 -4.64
CA VAL A 67 1.77 -15.95 -3.38
C VAL A 67 0.65 -16.46 -2.46
N ASP A 68 -0.44 -15.71 -2.34
CA ASP A 68 -1.61 -16.09 -1.53
C ASP A 68 -2.27 -17.37 -2.05
N ASP A 69 -2.38 -17.54 -3.37
CA ASP A 69 -2.88 -18.76 -3.99
C ASP A 69 -1.96 -19.97 -3.71
N ALA A 70 -0.64 -19.82 -3.85
CA ALA A 70 0.32 -20.88 -3.53
C ALA A 70 0.31 -21.25 -2.02
N LEU A 71 0.24 -20.26 -1.13
CA LEU A 71 0.11 -20.48 0.32
C LEU A 71 -1.21 -21.17 0.68
N THR A 72 -2.30 -20.84 -0.01
CA THR A 72 -3.61 -21.49 0.15
C THR A 72 -3.54 -22.97 -0.24
N VAL A 73 -2.89 -23.30 -1.36
CA VAL A 73 -2.66 -24.69 -1.78
C VAL A 73 -1.81 -25.44 -0.74
N ALA A 74 -0.71 -24.85 -0.26
CA ALA A 74 0.15 -25.46 0.77
C ALA A 74 -0.62 -25.74 2.08
N ALA A 75 -1.44 -24.79 2.53
CA ALA A 75 -2.28 -24.94 3.72
C ALA A 75 -3.35 -26.04 3.58
N LEU A 76 -4.00 -26.14 2.41
CA LEU A 76 -4.97 -27.20 2.12
C LEU A 76 -4.30 -28.59 2.09
N VAL A 77 -3.13 -28.72 1.46
CA VAL A 77 -2.36 -29.97 1.48
C VAL A 77 -1.97 -30.35 2.92
N ALA A 78 -1.56 -29.38 3.74
CA ALA A 78 -1.22 -29.63 5.14
C ALA A 78 -2.41 -30.08 6.00
N ASP A 79 -3.62 -29.55 5.77
CA ASP A 79 -4.84 -30.00 6.46
C ASP A 79 -5.28 -31.40 6.00
N VAL A 80 -5.20 -31.69 4.69
CA VAL A 80 -5.63 -32.97 4.10
C VAL A 80 -4.70 -34.13 4.43
N THR A 81 -3.37 -33.92 4.37
CA THR A 81 -2.35 -34.97 4.44
C THR A 81 -2.51 -35.93 5.64
N PRO A 82 -2.80 -35.49 6.89
CA PRO A 82 -2.99 -36.39 8.04
C PRO A 82 -4.15 -37.40 7.93
N ARG A 83 -5.04 -37.27 6.93
CA ARG A 83 -6.21 -38.13 6.72
C ARG A 83 -6.01 -39.14 5.59
N VAL A 84 -5.02 -38.92 4.73
CA VAL A 84 -4.74 -39.77 3.56
C VAL A 84 -3.86 -40.94 3.97
N THR A 85 -4.24 -42.15 3.57
CA THR A 85 -3.54 -43.40 3.95
C THR A 85 -2.89 -44.14 2.78
N ASP A 86 -3.18 -43.73 1.55
CA ASP A 86 -2.50 -44.27 0.36
C ASP A 86 -1.12 -43.61 0.17
N PRO A 87 -0.01 -44.39 0.15
CA PRO A 87 1.32 -43.84 -0.06
C PRO A 87 1.53 -43.22 -1.44
N ALA A 88 0.73 -43.57 -2.47
CA ALA A 88 0.84 -42.92 -3.78
C ALA A 88 0.23 -41.50 -3.76
N ALA A 89 -1.00 -41.35 -3.27
CA ALA A 89 -1.63 -40.04 -3.07
C ALA A 89 -0.80 -39.14 -2.12
N LEU A 90 -0.25 -39.68 -1.03
CA LEU A 90 0.65 -38.94 -0.14
C LEU A 90 1.92 -38.41 -0.85
N ALA A 91 2.46 -39.17 -1.81
CA ALA A 91 3.63 -38.73 -2.57
C ALA A 91 3.29 -37.59 -3.55
N VAL A 92 2.12 -37.61 -4.20
CA VAL A 92 1.68 -36.53 -5.09
C VAL A 92 1.31 -35.28 -4.30
N LEU A 93 0.64 -35.42 -3.15
CA LEU A 93 0.38 -34.30 -2.24
C LEU A 93 1.69 -33.66 -1.75
N GLY A 94 2.69 -34.46 -1.39
CA GLY A 94 4.02 -33.96 -1.04
C GLY A 94 4.74 -33.23 -2.18
N GLU A 95 4.60 -33.71 -3.43
CA GLU A 95 5.11 -33.02 -4.62
C GLU A 95 4.39 -31.68 -4.85
N ALA A 96 3.06 -31.64 -4.70
CA ALA A 96 2.27 -30.42 -4.85
C ALA A 96 2.60 -29.34 -3.80
N ALA A 97 2.75 -29.73 -2.52
CA ALA A 97 3.19 -28.80 -1.46
C ALA A 97 4.62 -28.27 -1.73
N ALA A 98 5.55 -29.15 -2.11
CA ALA A 98 6.91 -28.74 -2.45
C ALA A 98 6.97 -27.80 -3.67
N PHE A 99 6.06 -27.94 -4.65
CA PHE A 99 5.93 -26.97 -5.74
C PHE A 99 5.35 -25.64 -5.26
N ALA A 100 4.32 -25.64 -4.42
CA ALA A 100 3.75 -24.40 -3.86
C ALA A 100 4.79 -23.60 -3.05
N GLU A 101 5.60 -24.27 -2.21
CA GLU A 101 6.73 -23.65 -1.50
C GLU A 101 7.75 -23.02 -2.49
N GLN A 102 8.13 -23.74 -3.54
CA GLN A 102 9.01 -23.21 -4.60
C GLN A 102 8.39 -22.04 -5.38
N HIS A 103 7.06 -22.00 -5.55
CA HIS A 103 6.37 -20.88 -6.20
C HIS A 103 6.41 -19.63 -5.31
N VAL A 104 6.17 -19.77 -4.01
CA VAL A 104 6.30 -18.68 -3.03
C VAL A 104 7.73 -18.11 -3.02
N ASP A 105 8.75 -18.97 -2.95
CA ASP A 105 10.16 -18.56 -3.03
C ASP A 105 10.49 -17.84 -4.36
N ALA A 106 10.02 -18.37 -5.50
CA ALA A 106 10.28 -17.79 -6.82
C ALA A 106 9.55 -16.44 -7.04
N LEU A 107 8.39 -16.25 -6.41
CA LEU A 107 7.63 -15.00 -6.39
C LEU A 107 8.16 -14.00 -5.36
N GLY A 108 9.07 -14.41 -4.46
CA GLY A 108 9.73 -13.56 -3.47
C GLY A 108 9.05 -13.46 -2.10
N GLY A 109 8.17 -14.41 -1.76
CA GLY A 109 7.51 -14.49 -0.45
C GLY A 109 6.35 -13.51 -0.25
N VAL A 110 5.77 -13.50 0.95
CA VAL A 110 4.75 -12.51 1.35
C VAL A 110 5.36 -11.11 1.34
N TYR A 111 4.58 -10.10 0.97
CA TYR A 111 5.03 -8.70 1.05
C TYR A 111 5.31 -8.29 2.50
N ASP A 112 6.49 -7.70 2.73
CA ASP A 112 6.92 -7.11 3.99
C ASP A 112 7.35 -5.66 3.70
N SER A 113 6.66 -4.68 4.28
CA SER A 113 6.98 -3.26 4.12
C SER A 113 8.16 -2.81 4.99
N GLY A 114 8.63 -3.66 5.91
CA GLY A 114 9.66 -3.33 6.89
C GLY A 114 9.22 -2.28 7.92
N LEU A 115 7.92 -2.03 8.01
CA LEU A 115 7.31 -1.13 8.98
C LEU A 115 6.77 -1.92 10.17
N GLU A 116 6.80 -1.30 11.34
CA GLU A 116 6.17 -1.84 12.54
C GLU A 116 4.64 -1.69 12.36
N ASP A 117 3.94 -2.83 12.33
CA ASP A 117 2.47 -2.90 12.26
C ASP A 117 1.87 -1.98 13.35
N PRO A 118 1.08 -0.96 12.99
CA PRO A 118 0.68 0.07 13.94
C PRO A 118 -0.15 -0.56 15.06
N THR A 119 0.42 -0.59 16.27
CA THR A 119 -0.22 -1.20 17.43
C THR A 119 -1.63 -0.65 17.63
N GLU A 120 -2.63 -1.48 17.34
CA GLU A 120 -4.03 -1.26 17.73
C GLU A 120 -4.05 -0.74 19.17
N PRO A 121 -4.55 0.48 19.43
CA PRO A 121 -4.24 1.18 20.66
C PRO A 121 -4.82 0.43 21.87
N GLU A 122 -3.94 -0.15 22.69
CA GLU A 122 -4.33 -0.79 23.95
C GLU A 122 -5.18 0.18 24.78
N GLY A 123 -6.33 -0.31 25.25
CA GLY A 123 -7.39 0.54 25.79
C GLY A 123 -6.99 1.30 27.07
N ASP A 124 -7.55 2.50 27.18
CA ASP A 124 -7.59 3.36 28.37
C ASP A 124 -6.27 3.92 28.93
N VAL A 125 -6.01 5.19 28.60
CA VAL A 125 -5.93 6.21 29.66
C VAL A 125 -6.88 7.37 29.32
N ALA A 126 -7.76 7.73 30.26
CA ALA A 126 -8.90 8.62 30.00
C ALA A 126 -8.52 10.08 29.68
N GLY A 127 -9.27 10.71 28.77
CA GLY A 127 -9.02 12.06 28.24
C GLY A 127 -10.27 12.91 27.97
N GLU A 128 -11.21 12.93 28.93
CA GLU A 128 -12.37 13.84 29.06
C GLU A 128 -13.45 13.86 27.93
N ALA A 129 -14.71 14.04 28.34
CA ALA A 129 -15.88 13.90 27.46
C ALA A 129 -16.26 15.18 26.72
N GLY A 130 -16.38 15.08 25.39
CA GLY A 130 -16.93 16.12 24.51
C GLY A 130 -18.35 15.80 24.05
N THR A 131 -19.31 15.69 24.98
CA THR A 131 -20.71 15.40 24.64
C THR A 131 -21.42 16.65 24.13
N ASP A 132 -21.67 16.76 22.82
CA ASP A 132 -22.68 17.68 22.31
C ASP A 132 -23.29 17.23 20.97
N ALA A 133 -24.62 17.06 20.96
CA ALA A 133 -25.43 16.81 19.76
C ALA A 133 -26.90 17.15 20.04
N PRO A 134 -27.54 17.97 19.19
CA PRO A 134 -28.99 17.82 19.01
C PRO A 134 -29.52 18.05 17.58
N GLY A 135 -30.17 17.01 17.03
CA GLY A 135 -31.25 17.13 16.03
C GLY A 135 -30.87 17.26 14.54
N THR A 136 -31.79 17.03 13.59
CA THR A 136 -33.17 16.51 13.72
C THR A 136 -33.75 16.03 12.39
N GLY A 137 -34.59 14.98 12.41
CA GLY A 137 -35.47 14.57 11.30
C GLY A 137 -34.82 13.65 10.24
N THR A 138 -35.53 12.75 9.55
CA THR A 138 -36.96 12.38 9.61
C THR A 138 -37.12 10.91 9.17
N ALA A 139 -38.07 10.16 9.74
CA ALA A 139 -38.23 8.74 9.47
C ALA A 139 -39.54 8.40 8.71
N ALA A 140 -39.37 7.77 7.54
CA ALA A 140 -40.30 6.80 6.90
C ALA A 140 -41.73 7.30 6.52
N PRO A 141 -42.57 6.48 5.85
CA PRO A 141 -42.28 5.21 5.15
C PRO A 141 -42.60 5.27 3.63
N GLY A 142 -42.30 4.19 2.92
CA GLY A 142 -42.72 4.00 1.52
C GLY A 142 -42.39 2.59 1.03
N ALA A 143 -43.33 1.66 1.15
CA ALA A 143 -43.20 0.31 0.62
C ALA A 143 -44.44 -0.05 -0.20
N ASP A 144 -44.24 -0.34 -1.47
CA ASP A 144 -45.13 -1.12 -2.32
C ASP A 144 -44.27 -1.81 -3.38
N GLY A 145 -44.55 -3.08 -3.68
CA GLY A 145 -43.71 -3.90 -4.55
C GLY A 145 -44.28 -4.07 -5.95
N THR A 146 -43.43 -4.48 -6.89
CA THR A 146 -43.87 -5.14 -8.13
C THR A 146 -42.91 -6.27 -8.48
N THR A 147 -43.46 -7.35 -9.02
CA THR A 147 -42.85 -8.68 -9.15
C THR A 147 -41.83 -8.80 -10.28
N SER A 148 -40.73 -9.49 -9.97
CA SER A 148 -40.08 -10.55 -10.75
C SER A 148 -39.72 -10.35 -12.24
N ASP A 149 -38.44 -10.58 -12.54
CA ASP A 149 -38.01 -11.33 -13.72
C ASP A 149 -36.86 -12.30 -13.35
N PRO A 150 -37.00 -13.64 -13.51
CA PRO A 150 -35.95 -14.61 -13.18
C PRO A 150 -35.00 -14.82 -14.37
N GLY A 151 -34.18 -13.80 -14.67
CA GLY A 151 -33.45 -13.69 -15.95
C GLY A 151 -31.92 -13.83 -15.92
N THR A 152 -31.27 -14.06 -14.78
CA THR A 152 -29.80 -14.08 -14.68
C THR A 152 -29.28 -15.28 -13.90
N THR A 153 -28.96 -16.37 -14.61
CA THR A 153 -27.94 -17.34 -14.16
C THR A 153 -26.56 -16.73 -14.31
N GLY A 154 -26.31 -15.68 -13.54
CA GLY A 154 -24.96 -15.37 -13.12
C GLY A 154 -24.61 -16.44 -12.11
N THR A 155 -23.67 -17.32 -12.46
CA THR A 155 -22.96 -18.09 -11.44
C THR A 155 -22.15 -17.09 -10.64
N SER A 156 -22.75 -16.52 -9.61
CA SER A 156 -22.00 -16.22 -8.41
C SER A 156 -21.38 -17.55 -8.00
N THR A 157 -20.11 -17.74 -8.34
CA THR A 157 -19.27 -18.68 -7.61
C THR A 157 -19.39 -18.23 -6.17
N ASP A 158 -20.14 -19.00 -5.39
CA ASP A 158 -20.26 -18.77 -3.96
C ASP A 158 -18.83 -18.72 -3.44
N ALA A 159 -18.46 -17.64 -2.73
CA ALA A 159 -17.09 -17.48 -2.27
C ALA A 159 -16.84 -18.61 -1.27
N ALA A 160 -16.20 -19.69 -1.74
CA ALA A 160 -16.18 -20.97 -1.07
C ALA A 160 -15.54 -20.79 0.30
N GLY A 161 -16.39 -20.67 1.32
CA GLY A 161 -15.97 -20.26 2.65
C GLY A 161 -14.92 -21.24 3.14
N THR A 162 -13.72 -20.73 3.43
CA THR A 162 -12.52 -21.52 3.71
C THR A 162 -12.89 -22.72 4.59
N PRO A 163 -12.68 -23.97 4.10
CA PRO A 163 -13.15 -25.16 4.81
C PRO A 163 -12.70 -25.13 6.27
N ALA A 164 -13.60 -25.53 7.17
CA ALA A 164 -13.28 -25.55 8.59
C ALA A 164 -12.04 -26.44 8.81
N PRO A 165 -11.05 -26.02 9.62
CA PRO A 165 -9.85 -26.82 9.84
C PRO A 165 -10.25 -28.19 10.41
N GLY A 166 -9.86 -29.27 9.73
CA GLY A 166 -10.43 -30.60 9.96
C GLY A 166 -11.28 -31.16 8.81
N THR A 167 -11.78 -30.35 7.88
CA THR A 167 -12.80 -30.78 6.89
C THR A 167 -12.37 -30.72 5.42
N ALA A 168 -11.18 -30.23 5.08
CA ALA A 168 -10.72 -30.23 3.69
C ALA A 168 -10.45 -31.67 3.17
N THR A 169 -10.53 -31.83 1.86
CA THR A 169 -10.37 -33.08 1.11
C THR A 169 -9.39 -32.91 -0.05
N THR A 170 -8.97 -34.00 -0.69
CA THR A 170 -8.14 -33.93 -1.92
C THR A 170 -8.84 -33.20 -3.06
N ASP A 171 -10.18 -33.24 -3.13
CA ASP A 171 -10.99 -32.54 -4.13
C ASP A 171 -10.92 -31.01 -3.96
N ASP A 172 -10.81 -30.53 -2.72
CA ASP A 172 -10.56 -29.12 -2.41
C ASP A 172 -9.15 -28.69 -2.85
N VAL A 173 -8.14 -29.56 -2.72
CA VAL A 173 -6.77 -29.31 -3.19
C VAL A 173 -6.73 -29.21 -4.72
N VAL A 174 -7.42 -30.12 -5.43
CA VAL A 174 -7.54 -30.07 -6.90
C VAL A 174 -8.28 -28.81 -7.34
N THR A 175 -9.39 -28.47 -6.67
CA THR A 175 -10.16 -27.26 -6.93
C THR A 175 -9.33 -25.98 -6.70
N ALA A 176 -8.52 -25.94 -5.64
CA ALA A 176 -7.60 -24.84 -5.36
C ALA A 176 -6.51 -24.72 -6.43
N LEU A 177 -5.87 -25.82 -6.83
CA LEU A 177 -4.83 -25.83 -7.87
C LEU A 177 -5.36 -25.38 -9.24
N VAL A 178 -6.57 -25.81 -9.64
CA VAL A 178 -7.19 -25.34 -10.90
C VAL A 178 -7.56 -23.86 -10.80
N GLY A 179 -8.16 -23.44 -9.68
CA GLY A 179 -8.52 -22.04 -9.46
C GLY A 179 -7.32 -21.09 -9.41
N ALA A 180 -6.20 -21.54 -8.82
CA ALA A 180 -4.91 -20.86 -8.85
C ALA A 180 -4.37 -20.79 -10.28
N ALA A 181 -4.32 -21.91 -11.01
CA ALA A 181 -3.84 -21.92 -12.40
C ALA A 181 -4.62 -20.96 -13.32
N GLU A 182 -5.94 -20.85 -13.15
CA GLU A 182 -6.77 -19.90 -13.88
C GLU A 182 -6.47 -18.43 -13.48
N ARG A 183 -6.35 -18.13 -12.18
CA ARG A 183 -6.03 -16.79 -11.67
C ARG A 183 -4.61 -16.35 -12.05
N THR A 184 -3.61 -17.19 -11.79
CA THR A 184 -2.21 -16.98 -12.16
C THR A 184 -2.03 -16.86 -13.67
N GLY A 185 -2.81 -17.61 -14.47
CA GLY A 185 -2.85 -17.46 -15.92
C GLY A 185 -3.38 -16.09 -16.37
N ALA A 186 -4.52 -15.65 -15.81
CA ALA A 186 -5.06 -14.31 -16.08
C ALA A 186 -4.13 -13.19 -15.59
N ALA A 187 -3.43 -13.40 -14.47
CA ALA A 187 -2.43 -12.48 -13.94
C ALA A 187 -1.20 -12.38 -14.87
N ALA A 188 -0.79 -13.47 -15.53
CA ALA A 188 0.27 -13.48 -16.52
C ALA A 188 -0.08 -12.61 -17.74
N ASP A 189 -1.30 -12.77 -18.29
CA ASP A 189 -1.81 -11.97 -19.42
C ASP A 189 -2.01 -10.48 -19.07
N ALA A 190 -2.34 -10.18 -17.81
CA ALA A 190 -2.51 -8.81 -17.32
C ALA A 190 -1.19 -8.10 -16.94
N SER A 191 -0.08 -8.84 -16.81
CA SER A 191 1.17 -8.30 -16.24
C SER A 191 1.93 -7.38 -17.21
N PRO A 192 2.28 -6.14 -16.80
CA PRO A 192 3.06 -5.23 -17.64
C PRO A 192 4.56 -5.56 -17.69
N ASP A 193 5.07 -6.45 -16.82
CA ASP A 193 6.47 -6.90 -16.84
C ASP A 193 6.60 -8.28 -17.50
N ALA A 194 7.39 -8.36 -18.57
CA ALA A 194 7.55 -9.57 -19.38
C ALA A 194 8.33 -10.71 -18.69
N ARG A 195 8.98 -10.48 -17.54
CA ARG A 195 9.59 -11.53 -16.71
C ARG A 195 8.58 -12.08 -15.72
N LEU A 196 7.83 -11.21 -15.04
CA LEU A 196 6.74 -11.64 -14.15
C LEU A 196 5.67 -12.40 -14.94
N ALA A 197 5.23 -11.89 -16.10
CA ALA A 197 4.31 -12.60 -16.99
C ALA A 197 4.80 -14.03 -17.33
N ARG A 198 6.09 -14.20 -17.61
CA ARG A 198 6.69 -15.53 -17.88
C ARG A 198 6.76 -16.41 -16.63
N LEU A 199 7.03 -15.84 -15.47
CA LEU A 199 7.04 -16.58 -14.20
C LEU A 199 5.63 -17.07 -13.86
N LEU A 200 4.63 -16.18 -13.86
CA LEU A 200 3.23 -16.51 -13.62
C LEU A 200 2.72 -17.58 -14.61
N ALA A 201 2.99 -17.43 -15.92
CA ALA A 201 2.63 -18.45 -16.90
C ALA A 201 3.31 -19.82 -16.66
N SER A 202 4.49 -19.84 -16.02
CA SER A 202 5.16 -21.08 -15.61
C SER A 202 4.60 -21.68 -14.32
N VAL A 203 4.14 -20.85 -13.39
CA VAL A 203 3.46 -21.26 -12.14
C VAL A 203 2.10 -21.86 -12.48
N ALA A 204 1.27 -21.16 -13.27
CA ALA A 204 -0.02 -21.67 -13.75
C ALA A 204 0.08 -23.02 -14.47
N ALA A 205 1.12 -23.21 -15.29
CA ALA A 205 1.38 -24.49 -15.96
C ALA A 205 1.81 -25.60 -14.97
N SER A 206 2.53 -25.25 -13.90
CA SER A 206 2.94 -26.17 -12.83
C SER A 206 1.76 -26.60 -11.97
N GLU A 207 0.88 -25.65 -11.61
CA GLU A 207 -0.36 -25.87 -10.86
C GLU A 207 -1.31 -26.77 -11.65
N GLN A 208 -1.54 -26.46 -12.92
CA GLN A 208 -2.38 -27.24 -13.83
C GLN A 208 -1.85 -28.66 -14.09
N VAL A 209 -0.53 -28.89 -14.03
CA VAL A 209 0.07 -30.24 -14.09
C VAL A 209 -0.06 -30.97 -12.76
N SER A 210 0.01 -30.26 -11.63
CA SER A 210 -0.17 -30.85 -10.29
C SER A 210 -1.61 -31.31 -10.08
N ALA A 211 -2.59 -30.49 -10.51
CA ALA A 211 -4.01 -30.85 -10.52
C ALA A 211 -4.33 -32.09 -11.37
N GLN A 212 -3.55 -32.38 -12.41
CA GLN A 212 -3.71 -33.56 -13.28
C GLN A 212 -3.07 -34.85 -12.72
N ARG A 213 -2.38 -34.79 -11.58
CA ARG A 213 -1.73 -35.95 -10.94
C ARG A 213 -2.45 -36.46 -9.68
N LEU A 214 -3.31 -35.64 -9.09
CA LEU A 214 -4.12 -35.94 -7.91
C LEU A 214 -5.41 -36.69 -8.28
#